data_AF-A0A9X9M3F1-F1
#
_entry.id   AF-A0A9X9M3F1-F1
#
_cell.length_a   1.000
_cell.length_b   1.000
_cell.length_c   1.000
_cell.angle_alpha   90.00
_cell.angle_beta   90.00
_cell.angle_gamma   90.00
#
_symmetry.space_group_name_H-M   'P 1'
#
loop_
_entity.id
_entity.type
_entity.pdbx_description
1 polymer ?
#
loop_
_entity_poly.entity_id
_entity_poly.type
_entity_poly.pdbx_seq_one_letter_code
_entity_poly.pdbx_strand_id
1 'polypeptide(L)'
;MVVENPGKWMITCQVSDHLQAGMLGQYNVGNCKGDIPHPKMKGQQRHYFIAAEKVLWDYAPQGYNKFNGLPLNASGSDSELYFTQGDNRIGGKYWKAQYMEYVDATF
;
A
#
# COMPACT_ATOMS: atom_id res chain seq x y z
N MET A 1 2.98 25.73 -7.11
CA MET A 1 1.83 24.88 -7.47
C MET A 1 0.90 25.71 -8.35
N VAL A 2 0.53 25.20 -9.53
CA VAL A 2 -0.59 25.74 -10.32
C VAL A 2 -1.78 24.85 -10.04
N VAL A 3 -2.92 25.44 -9.71
CA VAL A 3 -4.11 24.69 -9.28
C VAL A 3 -4.95 24.38 -10.51
N GLU A 4 -5.22 23.09 -10.72
CA GLU A 4 -6.06 22.56 -11.80
C GLU A 4 -7.20 21.71 -11.20
N ASN A 5 -8.14 21.29 -12.04
CA ASN A 5 -9.28 20.43 -11.68
C ASN A 5 -10.22 21.03 -10.61
N PRO A 6 -11.21 21.86 -11.00
CA PRO A 6 -12.21 22.40 -10.09
C PRO A 6 -12.89 21.31 -9.24
N GLY A 7 -12.99 21.53 -7.93
CA GLY A 7 -13.51 20.55 -6.99
C GLY A 7 -13.05 20.77 -5.55
N LYS A 8 -13.55 19.94 -4.63
CA LYS A 8 -13.04 19.86 -3.26
C LYS A 8 -11.99 18.76 -3.19
N TRP A 9 -10.81 19.10 -2.72
CA TRP A 9 -9.68 18.18 -2.67
C TRP A 9 -9.19 18.03 -1.23
N MET A 10 -8.73 16.83 -0.92
CA MET A 10 -8.21 16.51 0.40
C MET A 10 -6.72 16.85 0.46
N ILE A 11 -6.30 17.48 1.56
CA ILE A 11 -4.90 17.60 1.95
C ILE A 11 -4.71 16.79 3.22
N THR A 12 -3.77 15.86 3.21
CA THR A 12 -3.60 14.88 4.30
C THR A 12 -2.14 14.69 4.62
N CYS A 13 -1.85 14.41 5.90
CA CYS A 13 -0.62 13.73 6.25
C CYS A 13 -0.78 12.23 5.94
N GLN A 14 0.23 11.62 5.32
CA GLN A 14 0.22 10.20 4.96
C GLN A 14 0.92 9.30 6.00
N VAL A 15 1.35 9.87 7.13
CA VAL A 15 1.79 9.09 8.28
C VAL A 15 0.54 8.54 8.98
N SER A 16 0.48 7.21 9.17
CA SER A 16 -0.75 6.50 9.56
C SER A 16 -1.37 7.03 10.85
N ASP A 17 -0.56 7.25 11.88
CA ASP A 17 -1.02 7.73 13.19
C ASP A 17 -1.51 9.18 13.12
N HIS A 18 -0.82 10.05 12.39
CA HIS A 18 -1.24 11.44 12.18
C HIS A 18 -2.55 11.51 11.38
N LEU A 19 -2.70 10.69 10.34
CA LEU A 19 -3.92 10.62 9.55
C LEU A 19 -5.11 10.15 10.41
N GLN A 20 -4.90 9.09 11.19
CA GLN A 20 -5.91 8.57 12.13
C GLN A 20 -6.25 9.57 13.23
N ALA A 21 -5.27 10.36 13.68
CA ALA A 21 -5.46 11.46 14.63
C ALA A 21 -6.14 12.70 14.02
N GLY A 22 -6.52 12.65 12.73
CA GLY A 22 -7.29 13.71 12.08
C GLY A 22 -6.45 14.79 11.41
N MET A 23 -5.17 14.54 11.09
CA MET A 23 -4.33 15.45 10.31
C MET A 23 -4.73 15.45 8.82
N LEU A 24 -5.93 15.97 8.58
CA LEU A 24 -6.56 16.11 7.28
C LEU A 24 -7.26 17.47 7.18
N GLY A 25 -7.31 17.99 5.97
CA GLY A 25 -8.00 19.22 5.63
C GLY A 25 -8.57 19.12 4.22
N GLN A 26 -9.30 20.16 3.81
CA GLN A 26 -9.84 20.27 2.46
C GLN A 26 -9.54 21.64 1.90
N TYR A 27 -9.27 21.70 0.60
CA TYR A 27 -9.19 22.95 -0.14
C TYR A 27 -10.14 22.91 -1.35
N ASN A 28 -10.69 24.07 -1.70
CA ASN A 28 -11.63 24.21 -2.79
C ASN A 28 -10.94 24.86 -3.98
N VAL A 29 -11.07 24.24 -5.15
CA VAL A 29 -10.63 24.78 -6.43
C VAL A 29 -11.87 25.30 -7.17
N GLY A 30 -11.99 26.62 -7.25
CA GLY A 30 -13.08 27.28 -7.96
C GLY A 30 -12.82 27.43 -9.46
N ASN A 31 -13.88 27.56 -10.24
CA ASN A 31 -13.80 27.95 -11.66
C ASN A 31 -13.97 29.47 -11.79
N CYS A 32 -12.88 30.22 -11.60
CA CYS A 32 -12.93 31.69 -11.50
C CYS A 32 -12.86 32.43 -12.84
N LYS A 33 -12.53 31.75 -13.96
CA LYS A 33 -12.33 32.37 -15.28
C LYS A 33 -13.07 31.69 -16.44
N GLY A 34 -14.08 30.85 -16.14
CA GLY A 34 -14.78 30.03 -17.14
C GLY A 34 -13.93 28.82 -17.58
N ASP A 35 -14.48 27.99 -18.46
CA ASP A 35 -13.84 26.74 -18.90
C ASP A 35 -12.50 27.02 -19.61
N ILE A 36 -11.41 26.97 -18.85
CA ILE A 36 -10.05 26.94 -19.40
C ILE A 36 -9.95 25.64 -20.21
N PRO A 37 -9.66 25.70 -21.52
CA PRO A 37 -9.52 24.48 -22.32
C PRO A 37 -8.41 23.61 -21.72
N HIS A 38 -8.79 22.48 -21.14
CA HIS A 38 -7.82 21.48 -20.73
C HIS A 38 -7.23 20.87 -22.01
N PRO A 39 -5.91 20.97 -22.24
CA PRO A 39 -5.30 20.39 -23.42
C PRO A 39 -5.59 18.89 -23.42
N LYS A 40 -6.17 18.38 -24.51
CA LYS A 40 -6.36 16.94 -24.69
C LYS A 40 -5.00 16.27 -24.56
N MET A 41 -4.82 15.48 -23.50
CA MET A 41 -3.60 14.72 -23.29
C MET A 41 -3.39 13.80 -24.49
N LYS A 42 -2.23 13.92 -25.15
CA LYS A 42 -1.81 13.00 -26.20
C LYS A 42 -1.10 11.83 -25.53
N GLY A 43 -1.58 10.61 -25.75
CA GLY A 43 -0.99 9.43 -25.15
C GLY A 43 -1.65 8.13 -25.65
N GLN A 44 -1.05 7.00 -25.30
CA GLN A 44 -1.62 5.70 -25.56
C GLN A 44 -2.51 5.28 -24.39
N GLN A 45 -3.69 4.72 -24.70
CA GLN A 45 -4.54 4.08 -23.70
C GLN A 45 -3.85 2.80 -23.20
N ARG A 46 -3.74 2.65 -21.87
CA ARG A 46 -3.21 1.44 -21.21
C ARG A 46 -4.35 0.80 -20.42
N HIS A 47 -4.66 -0.46 -20.71
CA HIS A 47 -5.70 -1.22 -20.02
C HIS A 47 -5.02 -2.26 -19.13
N TYR A 48 -5.38 -2.30 -17.85
CA TYR A 48 -4.82 -3.22 -16.86
C TYR A 48 -5.95 -4.00 -16.20
N PHE A 49 -5.73 -5.29 -15.95
CA PHE A 49 -6.64 -6.14 -15.20
C PHE A 49 -5.96 -6.48 -13.88
N ILE A 50 -6.49 -5.95 -12.77
CA ILE A 50 -5.90 -6.11 -11.44
C ILE A 50 -7.00 -6.48 -10.45
N ALA A 51 -6.81 -7.56 -9.69
CA ALA A 51 -7.71 -7.95 -8.60
C ALA A 51 -6.97 -7.98 -7.25
N ALA A 52 -7.73 -7.86 -6.15
CA ALA A 52 -7.21 -8.04 -4.80
C ALA A 52 -7.48 -9.47 -4.32
N GLU A 53 -6.42 -10.25 -4.11
CA GLU A 53 -6.51 -11.65 -3.71
C GLU A 53 -6.03 -11.88 -2.27
N LYS A 54 -6.64 -12.86 -1.59
CA LYS A 54 -6.23 -13.28 -0.25
C LYS A 54 -5.09 -14.30 -0.35
N VAL A 55 -3.93 -13.96 0.21
CA VAL A 55 -2.73 -14.81 0.23
C VAL A 55 -2.24 -15.02 1.66
N LEU A 56 -1.73 -16.22 1.96
CA LEU A 56 -0.95 -16.45 3.17
C LEU A 56 0.48 -15.97 2.92
N TRP A 57 0.79 -14.77 3.37
CA TRP A 57 2.09 -14.14 3.15
C TRP A 57 3.13 -14.63 4.17
N ASP A 58 4.19 -15.26 3.68
CA ASP A 58 5.36 -15.64 4.48
C ASP A 58 6.45 -14.56 4.37
N TYR A 59 6.71 -13.86 5.48
CA TYR A 59 7.71 -12.79 5.51
C TYR A 59 9.14 -13.29 5.33
N ALA A 60 9.43 -14.56 5.59
CA ALA A 60 10.75 -15.13 5.39
C ALA A 60 10.68 -16.63 5.03
N PRO A 61 10.37 -16.95 3.75
CA PRO A 61 10.10 -18.32 3.30
C PRO A 61 11.24 -19.33 3.54
N GLN A 62 12.47 -18.85 3.73
CA GLN A 62 13.62 -19.71 3.98
C GLN A 62 13.79 -20.10 5.46
N GLY A 63 13.14 -19.40 6.39
CA GLY A 63 13.18 -19.74 7.82
C GLY A 63 14.47 -19.41 8.58
N TYR A 64 15.51 -18.89 7.91
CA TYR A 64 16.77 -18.46 8.53
C TYR A 64 17.17 -17.06 8.07
N ASN A 65 17.95 -16.37 8.90
CA ASN A 65 18.52 -15.08 8.57
C ASN A 65 19.72 -15.27 7.63
N LYS A 66 19.63 -14.73 6.41
CA LYS A 66 20.66 -14.88 5.37
C LYS A 66 22.02 -14.27 5.70
N PHE A 67 22.09 -13.33 6.66
CA PHE A 67 23.34 -12.66 7.01
C PHE A 67 24.19 -13.48 7.98
N ASN A 68 23.58 -14.16 8.94
CA ASN A 68 24.29 -14.92 9.98
C ASN A 68 24.02 -16.44 9.92
N GLY A 69 23.11 -16.90 9.06
CA GLY A 69 22.77 -18.31 8.87
C GLY A 69 21.94 -18.93 10.01
N LEU A 70 21.51 -18.15 11.00
CA LEU A 70 20.78 -18.67 12.15
C LEU A 70 19.27 -18.79 11.85
N PRO A 71 18.57 -19.76 12.46
CA PRO A 71 17.11 -19.82 12.42
C PRO A 71 16.47 -18.52 12.91
N LEU A 72 15.36 -18.10 12.28
CA LEU A 72 14.70 -16.84 12.64
C LEU A 72 14.09 -16.84 14.04
N ASN A 73 13.82 -18.02 14.59
CA ASN A 73 13.33 -18.22 15.95
C ASN A 73 14.43 -18.65 16.94
N ALA A 74 15.71 -18.46 16.60
CA ALA A 74 16.81 -18.78 17.50
C ALA A 74 16.73 -17.95 18.79
N SER A 75 16.84 -18.60 19.94
CA SER A 75 16.69 -17.93 21.24
C SER A 75 17.73 -16.85 21.46
N GLY A 76 17.27 -15.66 21.88
CA GLY A 76 18.10 -14.47 22.09
C GLY A 76 18.46 -13.73 20.80
N SER A 77 17.93 -14.13 19.64
CA SER A 77 18.13 -13.38 18.38
C SER A 77 17.12 -12.23 18.24
N ASP A 78 17.51 -11.16 17.54
CA ASP A 78 16.63 -10.03 17.24
C ASP A 78 15.38 -10.45 16.43
N SER A 79 15.47 -11.52 15.65
CA SER A 79 14.37 -12.05 14.84
C SER A 79 13.36 -12.87 15.65
N GLU A 80 13.76 -13.42 16.80
CA GLU A 80 12.92 -14.34 17.61
C GLU A 80 11.57 -13.72 17.93
N LEU A 81 11.56 -12.44 18.30
CA LEU A 81 10.35 -11.69 18.64
C LEU A 81 9.26 -11.78 17.56
N TYR A 82 9.67 -11.75 16.29
CA TYR A 82 8.76 -11.65 15.14
C TYR A 82 8.40 -13.01 14.55
N PHE A 83 9.28 -14.01 14.68
CA PHE A 83 9.14 -15.29 13.98
C PHE A 83 8.74 -16.46 14.88
N THR A 84 8.86 -16.35 16.20
CA THR A 84 8.40 -17.40 17.12
C THR A 84 6.88 -17.52 17.09
N GLN A 85 6.40 -18.72 16.75
CA GLN A 85 4.98 -19.09 16.79
C GLN A 85 4.67 -19.79 18.12
N GLY A 86 3.51 -19.50 18.70
CA GLY A 86 3.04 -20.12 19.94
C GLY A 86 1.61 -19.72 20.27
N ASP A 87 1.10 -20.11 21.43
CA ASP A 87 -0.32 -19.91 21.82
C ASP A 87 -0.78 -18.44 21.77
N ASN A 88 0.15 -17.50 21.98
CA ASN A 88 -0.09 -16.06 21.94
C ASN A 88 0.73 -15.33 20.85
N ARG A 89 1.31 -16.05 19.89
CA ARG A 89 2.12 -15.47 18.81
C ARG A 89 1.84 -16.13 17.46
N ILE A 90 1.46 -15.31 16.49
CA ILE A 90 1.15 -15.75 15.13
C ILE A 90 2.41 -16.27 14.40
N GLY A 91 3.58 -15.69 14.69
CA GLY A 91 4.84 -15.98 14.00
C GLY A 91 5.00 -15.15 12.72
N GLY A 92 5.72 -15.69 11.73
CA GLY A 92 6.12 -14.96 10.51
C GLY A 92 5.15 -15.01 9.32
N LYS A 93 3.96 -15.62 9.47
CA LYS A 93 3.00 -15.84 8.37
C LYS A 93 1.65 -15.18 8.67
N TYR A 94 1.15 -14.37 7.72
CA TYR A 94 -0.07 -13.60 7.91
C TYR A 94 -0.96 -13.65 6.66
N TRP A 95 -2.27 -13.77 6.86
CA TRP A 95 -3.22 -13.52 5.77
C TRP A 95 -3.18 -12.06 5.36
N LYS A 96 -3.00 -11.80 4.07
CA LYS A 96 -2.97 -10.46 3.47
C LYS A 96 -3.86 -10.40 2.23
N ALA A 97 -4.19 -9.18 1.81
CA ALA A 97 -4.74 -8.89 0.49
C ALA A 97 -3.61 -8.35 -0.40
N GLN A 98 -3.39 -8.96 -1.56
CA GLN A 98 -2.35 -8.59 -2.53
C GLN A 98 -3.00 -8.23 -3.86
N TYR A 99 -2.52 -7.16 -4.51
CA TYR A 99 -2.90 -6.86 -5.89
C TYR A 99 -2.18 -7.80 -6.86
N MET A 100 -2.94 -8.46 -7.72
CA MET A 100 -2.45 -9.41 -8.72
C MET A 100 -2.86 -8.94 -10.11
N GLU A 101 -1.94 -9.05 -11.08
CA GLU A 101 -2.18 -8.73 -12.49
C GLU A 101 -2.79 -9.93 -13.21
N TYR A 102 -3.73 -9.65 -14.11
CA TYR A 102 -4.41 -10.60 -14.97
C TYR A 102 -4.28 -10.18 -16.43
N VAL A 103 -4.58 -11.12 -17.32
CA VAL A 103 -4.46 -10.91 -18.76
C VAL A 103 -5.72 -10.28 -19.38
N ASP A 104 -6.89 -10.49 -18.76
CA ASP A 104 -8.18 -10.01 -19.24
C ASP A 104 -9.22 -9.85 -18.12
N ALA A 105 -10.45 -9.48 -18.50
CA ALA A 105 -11.55 -9.15 -17.59
C ALA A 105 -12.24 -10.38 -16.95
N THR A 106 -11.79 -11.60 -17.24
CA THR A 106 -12.49 -12.82 -16.80
C THR A 106 -12.09 -13.32 -15.41
N PHE A 107 -11.00 -12.79 -14.83
CA PHE A 107 -10.48 -13.04 -13.48
C PHE A 107 -10.79 -14.41 -12.87
#